data_AF-A0A4Q2YV98-F1
#
_entry.id   AF-A0A4Q2YV98-F1
#
_cell.length_a   1.000
_cell.length_b   1.000
_cell.length_c   1.000
_cell.angle_alpha   90.00
_cell.angle_beta   90.00
_cell.angle_gamma   90.00
#
_symmetry.space_group_name_H-M   'P 1'
#
loop_
_entity.id
_entity.type
_entity.pdbx_description
1 polymer ?
#
loop_
_entity_poly.entity_id
_entity_poly.type
_entity_poly.pdbx_seq_one_letter_code
_entity_poly.pdbx_strand_id
1 'polypeptide(L)'
;SLPEGNPDRPRIMEGYRKMMAKLKDTQAESGMWLQLVDDPKTWPETSCTGMFTFALVTGVKQGWLDPAVYGPVARNAWIALAGFVHGNGDVCEVCVGTNKENSREYYLKRPRILGDMHGQAAVLWSATALSR
;
A
#
# COMPACT_ATOMS: atom_id res chain seq x y z
N SER A 1 8.74 7.26 -16.94
CA SER A 1 9.26 8.09 -15.82
C SER A 1 9.16 9.55 -16.23
N LEU A 2 9.08 10.47 -15.25
CA LEU A 2 9.21 11.90 -15.54
C LEU A 2 10.68 12.22 -15.88
N PRO A 3 10.96 13.09 -16.87
CA PRO A 3 12.32 13.58 -17.13
C PRO A 3 12.91 14.24 -15.88
N GLU A 4 14.23 14.12 -15.67
CA GLU A 4 14.89 14.66 -14.47
C GLU A 4 14.71 16.18 -14.32
N GLY A 5 14.74 16.91 -15.44
CA GLY A 5 14.55 18.37 -15.49
C GLY A 5 13.10 18.84 -15.50
N ASN A 6 12.12 17.96 -15.25
CA ASN A 6 10.73 18.36 -15.24
C ASN A 6 10.44 19.35 -14.08
N PRO A 7 9.84 20.53 -14.34
CA PRO A 7 9.63 21.56 -13.32
C PRO A 7 8.63 21.16 -12.21
N ASP A 8 7.72 20.22 -12.47
CA ASP A 8 6.78 19.69 -11.48
C ASP A 8 7.40 18.61 -10.59
N ARG A 9 8.58 18.06 -10.96
CA ARG A 9 9.21 16.95 -10.23
C ARG A 9 9.39 17.26 -8.73
N PRO A 10 9.87 18.45 -8.30
CA PRO A 10 10.01 18.77 -6.88
C PRO A 10 8.67 18.69 -6.12
N ARG A 11 7.59 19.25 -6.67
CA ARG A 11 6.26 19.26 -6.06
C ARG A 11 5.67 17.85 -5.96
N ILE A 12 5.82 17.04 -7.00
CA ILE A 12 5.38 15.64 -7.00
C ILE A 12 6.14 14.83 -5.94
N MET A 13 7.46 15.03 -5.86
CA MET A 13 8.29 14.35 -4.86
C MET A 13 7.97 14.78 -3.42
N GLU A 14 7.62 16.03 -3.20
CA GLU A 14 7.12 16.50 -1.91
C GLU A 14 5.83 15.77 -1.51
N GLY A 15 4.84 15.71 -2.40
CA GLY A 15 3.59 14.99 -2.17
C GLY A 15 3.82 13.50 -1.87
N TYR A 16 4.68 12.85 -2.66
CA TYR A 16 5.09 11.47 -2.42
C TYR A 16 5.69 11.27 -1.02
N ARG A 17 6.69 12.09 -0.65
CA ARG A 17 7.36 11.98 0.67
C ARG A 17 6.39 12.24 1.82
N LYS A 18 5.48 13.21 1.67
CA LYS A 18 4.43 13.48 2.66
C LYS A 18 3.50 12.28 2.85
N MET A 19 3.10 11.63 1.75
CA MET A 19 2.29 10.41 1.80
C MET A 19 3.06 9.27 2.48
N MET A 20 4.31 9.01 2.11
CA MET A 20 5.12 7.93 2.70
C MET A 20 5.36 8.15 4.20
N ALA A 21 5.59 9.39 4.63
CA ALA A 21 5.72 9.72 6.04
C ALA A 21 4.43 9.41 6.81
N LYS A 22 3.26 9.81 6.28
CA LYS A 22 1.98 9.51 6.93
C LYS A 22 1.68 8.02 6.97
N LEU A 23 1.94 7.29 5.89
CA LEU A 23 1.72 5.84 5.82
C LEU A 23 2.59 5.09 6.82
N LYS A 24 3.86 5.49 7.00
CA LYS A 24 4.72 4.94 8.06
C LYS A 24 4.07 5.09 9.44
N ASP A 25 3.55 6.28 9.75
CA ASP A 25 2.98 6.58 11.06
C ASP A 25 1.61 5.88 11.30
N THR A 26 0.98 5.39 10.24
CA THR A 26 -0.34 4.75 10.29
C THR A 26 -0.33 3.27 9.91
N GLN A 27 0.86 2.66 9.75
CA GLN A 27 0.94 1.21 9.55
C GLN A 27 0.45 0.53 10.83
N ALA A 28 -0.48 -0.42 10.70
CA ALA A 28 -0.95 -1.19 11.84
C ALA A 28 0.16 -2.09 12.38
N GLU A 29 0.06 -2.53 13.64
CA GLU A 29 1.03 -3.44 14.25
C GLU A 29 1.22 -4.75 13.47
N SER A 30 0.18 -5.18 12.74
CA SER A 30 0.24 -6.35 11.85
C SER A 30 1.14 -6.16 10.63
N GLY A 31 1.54 -4.92 10.31
CA GLY A 31 2.25 -4.55 9.07
C GLY A 31 1.32 -4.14 7.93
N MET A 32 0.01 -4.38 8.05
CA MET A 32 -0.99 -3.99 7.05
C MET A 32 -1.38 -2.51 7.19
N TRP A 33 -1.95 -1.94 6.12
CA TRP A 33 -2.83 -0.79 6.24
C TRP A 33 -4.29 -1.25 6.25
N LEU A 34 -5.13 -0.45 6.89
CA LEU A 34 -6.54 -0.74 7.09
C LEU A 34 -7.39 0.07 6.11
N GLN A 35 -8.63 -0.38 5.89
CA GLN A 35 -9.60 0.23 4.96
C GLN A 35 -9.73 1.76 5.14
N LEU A 36 -9.64 2.24 6.38
CA LEU A 36 -9.42 3.65 6.67
C LEU A 36 -8.06 3.80 7.36
N VAL A 37 -7.15 4.48 6.68
CA VAL A 37 -5.72 4.51 7.01
C VAL A 37 -5.45 5.07 8.41
N ASP A 38 -6.22 6.03 8.88
CA ASP A 38 -6.04 6.68 10.19
C ASP A 38 -6.97 6.14 11.29
N ASP A 39 -7.72 5.08 11.00
CA ASP A 39 -8.65 4.48 11.95
C ASP A 39 -8.29 3.01 12.24
N PRO A 40 -7.68 2.75 13.42
CA PRO A 40 -7.18 1.43 13.78
C PRO A 40 -8.29 0.41 14.04
N LYS A 41 -9.56 0.82 14.06
CA LYS A 41 -10.71 -0.08 14.27
C LYS A 41 -11.24 -0.69 12.98
N THR A 42 -10.63 -0.36 11.83
CA THR A 42 -11.05 -0.87 10.54
C THR A 42 -10.29 -2.16 10.18
N TRP A 43 -10.80 -2.89 9.20
CA TRP A 43 -10.24 -4.18 8.80
C TRP A 43 -9.03 -3.99 7.86
N PRO A 44 -8.06 -4.93 7.85
CA PRO A 44 -6.88 -4.85 6.98
C PRO A 44 -7.28 -4.99 5.52
N GLU A 45 -6.78 -4.10 4.66
CA GLU A 45 -7.14 -4.08 3.24
C GLU A 45 -5.90 -4.36 2.38
N THR A 46 -6.00 -5.37 1.52
CA THR A 46 -4.83 -5.92 0.83
C THR A 46 -4.41 -5.16 -0.41
N SER A 47 -5.34 -4.55 -1.16
CA SER A 47 -4.99 -3.83 -2.39
C SER A 47 -4.17 -2.57 -2.10
N CYS A 48 -4.61 -1.73 -1.14
CA CYS A 48 -3.90 -0.54 -0.70
C CYS A 48 -2.57 -0.91 -0.04
N THR A 49 -2.54 -1.96 0.78
CA THR A 49 -1.29 -2.45 1.38
C THR A 49 -0.29 -2.85 0.29
N GLY A 50 -0.72 -3.54 -0.77
CA GLY A 50 0.12 -3.84 -1.93
C GLY A 50 0.61 -2.58 -2.63
N MET A 51 -0.27 -1.62 -2.95
CA MET A 51 0.14 -0.38 -3.61
C MET A 51 1.13 0.45 -2.77
N PHE A 52 0.90 0.54 -1.45
CA PHE A 52 1.80 1.24 -0.53
C PHE A 52 3.13 0.52 -0.38
N THR A 53 3.13 -0.81 -0.28
CA THR A 53 4.35 -1.62 -0.24
C THR A 53 5.19 -1.39 -1.51
N PHE A 54 4.58 -1.48 -2.69
CA PHE A 54 5.22 -1.19 -3.97
C PHE A 54 5.86 0.22 -3.98
N ALA A 55 5.12 1.23 -3.53
CA ALA A 55 5.58 2.61 -3.51
C ALA A 55 6.76 2.83 -2.54
N LEU A 56 6.73 2.21 -1.35
CA LEU A 56 7.80 2.26 -0.37
C LEU A 56 9.06 1.56 -0.87
N VAL A 57 8.93 0.32 -1.37
CA VAL A 57 10.05 -0.46 -1.92
C VAL A 57 10.72 0.31 -3.06
N THR A 58 9.91 0.84 -3.99
CA THR A 58 10.44 1.64 -5.11
C THR A 58 11.18 2.87 -4.61
N GLY A 59 10.62 3.60 -3.65
CA GLY A 59 11.26 4.80 -3.08
C GLY A 59 12.59 4.53 -2.41
N VAL A 60 12.68 3.45 -1.63
CA VAL A 60 13.93 3.03 -0.98
C VAL A 60 14.98 2.68 -2.04
N LYS A 61 14.62 1.85 -3.04
CA LYS A 61 15.55 1.38 -4.06
C LYS A 61 16.04 2.48 -5.00
N GLN A 62 15.21 3.49 -5.24
CA GLN A 62 15.57 4.65 -6.06
C GLN A 62 16.29 5.76 -5.26
N GLY A 63 16.54 5.54 -3.95
CA GLY A 63 17.19 6.53 -3.08
C GLY A 63 16.32 7.76 -2.77
N TRP A 64 15.00 7.66 -2.94
CA TRP A 64 14.07 8.76 -2.63
C TRP A 64 13.67 8.80 -1.16
N LEU A 65 13.78 7.64 -0.49
CA LEU A 65 13.49 7.42 0.92
C LEU A 65 14.72 6.83 1.62
N ASP A 66 14.91 7.18 2.89
CA ASP A 66 15.97 6.63 3.72
C ASP A 66 15.74 5.13 3.98
N PRO A 67 16.66 4.23 3.57
CA PRO A 67 16.51 2.79 3.77
C PRO A 67 16.41 2.38 5.25
N ALA A 68 17.07 3.08 6.17
CA ALA A 68 17.05 2.75 7.60
C ALA A 68 15.68 3.04 8.22
N VAL A 69 14.97 4.05 7.70
CA VAL A 69 13.65 4.47 8.18
C VAL A 69 12.53 3.68 7.50
N TYR A 70 12.57 3.57 6.17
CA TYR A 70 11.45 3.05 5.38
C TYR A 70 11.62 1.59 4.96
N GLY A 71 12.84 1.04 5.01
CA GLY A 71 13.10 -0.38 4.73
C GLY A 71 12.33 -1.32 5.67
N PRO A 72 12.33 -1.11 7.01
CA PRO A 72 11.55 -1.92 7.94
C PRO A 72 10.04 -1.85 7.67
N VAL A 73 9.51 -0.65 7.36
CA VAL A 73 8.09 -0.42 7.05
C VAL A 73 7.65 -1.24 5.83
N ALA A 74 8.43 -1.15 4.74
CA ALA A 74 8.19 -1.89 3.51
C ALA A 74 8.28 -3.41 3.73
N ARG A 75 9.29 -3.86 4.48
CA ARG A 75 9.50 -5.28 4.80
C ARG A 75 8.35 -5.85 5.62
N ASN A 76 7.92 -5.13 6.66
CA ASN A 76 6.81 -5.56 7.50
C ASN A 76 5.51 -5.65 6.69
N ALA A 77 5.25 -4.68 5.81
CA ALA A 77 4.11 -4.70 4.93
C ALA A 77 4.12 -5.90 3.97
N TRP A 78 5.26 -6.19 3.35
CA TRP A 78 5.39 -7.34 2.46
C TRP A 78 5.14 -8.67 3.18
N ILE A 79 5.76 -8.87 4.35
CA ILE A 79 5.59 -10.11 5.13
C ILE A 79 4.13 -10.29 5.54
N ALA A 80 3.48 -9.22 5.99
CA ALA A 80 2.07 -9.24 6.36
C ALA A 80 1.19 -9.58 5.15
N LEU A 81 1.37 -8.84 4.05
CA LEU A 81 0.57 -8.98 2.82
C LEU A 81 0.68 -10.37 2.21
N ALA A 82 1.88 -10.97 2.21
CA ALA A 82 2.09 -12.32 1.70
C ALA A 82 1.25 -13.37 2.46
N GLY A 83 0.92 -13.12 3.73
CA GLY A 83 0.04 -13.98 4.52
C GLY A 83 -1.44 -13.95 4.07
N PHE A 84 -1.83 -13.00 3.23
CA PHE A 84 -3.19 -12.92 2.66
C PHE A 84 -3.29 -13.58 1.27
N VAL A 85 -2.22 -14.19 0.78
CA VAL A 85 -2.23 -14.99 -0.45
C VAL A 85 -2.52 -16.45 -0.09
N HIS A 86 -3.64 -16.97 -0.55
CA HIS A 86 -4.05 -18.35 -0.31
C HIS A 86 -3.24 -19.33 -1.17
N GLY A 87 -3.28 -20.62 -0.82
CA GLY A 87 -2.51 -21.67 -1.51
C GLY A 87 -2.85 -21.84 -3.00
N ASN A 88 -4.02 -21.38 -3.44
CA ASN A 88 -4.41 -21.35 -4.85
C ASN A 88 -3.99 -20.05 -5.57
N GLY A 89 -3.33 -19.12 -4.88
CA GLY A 89 -2.90 -17.82 -5.40
C GLY A 89 -3.93 -16.70 -5.25
N ASP A 90 -5.10 -16.95 -4.66
CA ASP A 90 -6.08 -15.90 -4.44
C ASP A 90 -5.72 -15.00 -3.26
N VAL A 91 -5.81 -13.69 -3.47
CA VAL A 91 -5.64 -12.68 -2.41
C VAL A 91 -6.99 -12.45 -1.73
N CYS A 92 -7.03 -12.53 -0.39
CA CYS A 92 -8.22 -12.24 0.41
C CYS A 92 -8.24 -10.79 0.94
N GLU A 93 -9.33 -10.39 1.61
CA GLU A 93 -9.51 -9.04 2.17
C GLU A 93 -9.34 -7.88 1.17
N VAL A 94 -9.66 -8.14 -0.11
CA VAL A 94 -9.61 -7.11 -1.16
C VAL A 94 -10.91 -6.33 -1.18
N CYS A 95 -10.83 -5.02 -0.97
CA CYS A 95 -11.99 -4.13 -1.08
C CYS A 95 -12.48 -4.08 -2.54
N VAL A 96 -13.80 -4.19 -2.74
CA VAL A 96 -14.39 -3.98 -4.06
C VAL A 96 -14.21 -2.55 -4.56
N GLY A 97 -14.45 -2.33 -5.86
CA GLY A 97 -14.61 -1.00 -6.43
C GLY A 97 -15.50 -0.12 -5.54
N THR A 98 -14.95 1.01 -5.11
CA THR A 98 -15.54 1.87 -4.08
C THR A 98 -15.54 3.32 -4.56
N ASN A 99 -16.70 3.96 -4.47
CA ASN A 99 -16.89 5.37 -4.83
C ASN A 99 -16.58 6.29 -3.64
N LYS A 100 -16.71 7.60 -3.85
CA LYS A 100 -16.56 8.60 -2.79
C LYS A 100 -17.88 8.80 -2.04
N GLU A 101 -17.84 8.76 -0.72
CA GLU A 101 -18.98 9.11 0.14
C GLU A 101 -18.48 9.80 1.42
N ASN A 102 -19.24 10.74 1.98
CA ASN A 102 -18.91 11.38 3.25
C ASN A 102 -19.43 10.56 4.45
N SER A 103 -19.16 9.25 4.47
CA SER A 103 -19.63 8.32 5.50
C SER A 103 -18.57 7.29 5.85
N ARG A 104 -18.12 7.31 7.11
CA ARG A 104 -17.22 6.27 7.65
C ARG A 104 -17.83 4.87 7.49
N GLU A 105 -19.12 4.74 7.78
CA GLU A 105 -19.84 3.48 7.75
C GLU A 105 -19.93 2.89 6.33
N TYR A 106 -20.03 3.75 5.32
CA TYR A 106 -19.98 3.33 3.92
C TYR A 106 -18.69 2.58 3.59
N TYR A 107 -17.53 3.10 4.04
CA TYR A 107 -16.23 2.48 3.81
C TYR A 107 -16.06 1.20 4.63
N LEU A 108 -16.58 1.14 5.85
CA LEU A 108 -16.48 -0.06 6.69
C LEU A 108 -17.28 -1.24 6.15
N LYS A 109 -18.45 -0.96 5.57
CA LYS A 109 -19.37 -1.96 5.04
C LYS A 109 -19.02 -2.42 3.62
N ARG A 110 -17.90 -1.96 3.04
CA ARG A 110 -17.51 -2.40 1.70
C ARG A 110 -17.29 -3.92 1.68
N PRO A 111 -17.89 -4.64 0.73
CA PRO A 111 -17.62 -6.05 0.54
C PRO A 111 -16.14 -6.31 0.28
N ARG A 112 -15.70 -7.49 0.72
CA ARG A 112 -14.36 -8.02 0.47
C ARG A 112 -14.48 -9.22 -0.44
N ILE A 113 -13.73 -9.25 -1.53
CA ILE A 113 -13.78 -10.33 -2.52
C ILE A 113 -12.46 -11.10 -2.52
N LEU A 114 -12.55 -12.42 -2.45
CA LEU A 114 -11.42 -13.32 -2.64
C LEU A 114 -11.04 -13.34 -4.13
N GLY A 115 -9.76 -13.14 -4.44
CA GLY A 115 -9.24 -13.22 -5.80
C GLY A 115 -9.58 -12.00 -6.68
N ASP A 116 -10.03 -10.90 -6.09
CA ASP A 116 -10.30 -9.67 -6.84
C ASP A 116 -9.00 -9.06 -7.43
N MET A 117 -9.10 -8.61 -8.68
CA MET A 117 -7.95 -8.18 -9.48
C MET A 117 -7.23 -6.95 -8.94
N HIS A 118 -7.91 -6.08 -8.17
CA HIS A 118 -7.28 -4.92 -7.54
C HIS A 118 -6.20 -5.35 -6.54
N GLY A 119 -6.48 -6.40 -5.76
CA GLY A 119 -5.53 -7.00 -4.83
C GLY A 119 -4.44 -7.79 -5.54
N GLN A 120 -4.84 -8.64 -6.50
CA GLN A 120 -3.90 -9.49 -7.26
C GLN A 120 -2.80 -8.67 -7.94
N ALA A 121 -3.17 -7.61 -8.66
CA ALA A 121 -2.21 -6.75 -9.35
C ALA A 121 -1.25 -6.04 -8.37
N ALA A 122 -1.77 -5.55 -7.25
CA ALA A 122 -0.98 -4.83 -6.25
C ALA A 122 0.06 -5.73 -5.56
N VAL A 123 -0.30 -6.99 -5.27
CA VAL A 123 0.64 -7.99 -4.73
C VAL A 123 1.74 -8.30 -5.75
N LEU A 124 1.39 -8.52 -7.02
CA LEU A 124 2.36 -8.81 -8.08
C LEU A 124 3.31 -7.63 -8.33
N TRP A 125 2.82 -6.40 -8.30
CA TRP A 125 3.67 -5.21 -8.38
C TRP A 125 4.66 -5.13 -7.22
N SER A 126 4.20 -5.38 -5.99
CA SER A 126 5.05 -5.40 -4.79
C SER A 126 6.16 -6.45 -4.92
N ALA A 127 5.80 -7.69 -5.28
CA ALA A 127 6.75 -8.77 -5.50
C ALA A 127 7.79 -8.40 -6.56
N THR A 128 7.33 -7.81 -7.67
CA THR A 128 8.20 -7.39 -8.77
C THR A 128 9.17 -6.28 -8.35
N ALA A 129 8.71 -5.30 -7.57
CA ALA A 129 9.57 -4.22 -7.09
C ALA A 129 10.66 -4.71 -6.14
N LEU A 130 10.35 -5.70 -5.30
CA LEU A 130 11.30 -6.33 -4.38
C LEU A 130 12.38 -7.12 -5.13
N SER A 131 12.01 -7.83 -6.20
CA SER A 131 12.90 -8.74 -6.93
C SER A 131 13.83 -8.06 -7.95
N ARG A 132 13.59 -6.80 -8.30
CA ARG A 132 14.49 -6.02 -9.16
C ARG A 132 15.72 -5.53 -8.39
#